data_AF-A0A834ZRP9-F1
#
_entry.id   AF-A0A834ZRP9-F1
#
_cell.length_a   1.000
_cell.length_b   1.000
_cell.length_c   1.000
_cell.angle_alpha   90.00
_cell.angle_beta   90.00
_cell.angle_gamma   90.00
#
_symmetry.space_group_name_H-M   'P 1'
#
loop_
_entity.id
_entity.type
_entity.pdbx_description
1 polymer ?
#
loop_
_entity_poly.entity_id
_entity_poly.type
_entity_poly.pdbx_seq_one_letter_code
_entity_poly.pdbx_strand_id
1 'polypeptide(L)'
;MYGRGIIEMAMKWRKVSSSIADKGHCVVYVEDGMRFMVPLAYLNRPIFRELFRVSEDKFGFPRDGPLTLPCDASFMEYIVSIIQRRAPNEVEKALVVSIASARYSSCLL
;
A
#
# COMPACT_ATOMS: atom_id res chain seq x y z
N MET A 1 7.42 4.98 20.29
CA MET A 1 8.42 5.45 19.30
C MET A 1 7.88 5.31 17.87
N TYR A 2 6.73 5.95 17.54
CA TYR A 2 6.00 5.72 16.28
C TYR A 2 6.12 6.85 15.24
N GLY A 3 6.75 7.98 15.58
CA GLY A 3 6.68 9.21 14.76
C GLY A 3 7.70 9.33 13.62
N ARG A 4 8.85 8.65 13.69
CA ARG A 4 9.93 8.79 12.69
C ARG A 4 9.87 7.77 11.56
N GLY A 5 9.47 6.53 11.85
CA GLY A 5 9.44 5.44 10.86
C GLY A 5 8.43 5.67 9.72
N ILE A 6 7.26 6.27 9.99
CA ILE A 6 6.20 6.41 8.98
C ILE A 6 6.54 7.47 7.91
N ILE A 7 7.22 8.54 8.30
CA ILE A 7 7.66 9.58 7.35
C ILE A 7 8.80 9.05 6.50
N GLU A 8 9.76 8.36 7.11
CA GLU A 8 10.88 7.74 6.41
C GLU A 8 10.40 6.67 5.43
N MET A 9 9.50 5.79 5.88
CA MET A 9 8.86 4.77 5.05
C MET A 9 8.11 5.42 3.87
N ALA A 10 7.28 6.44 4.10
CA ALA A 10 6.58 7.13 3.02
C ALA A 10 7.55 7.80 2.02
N MET A 11 8.66 8.39 2.48
CA MET A 11 9.68 8.97 1.59
C MET A 11 10.42 7.90 0.78
N LYS A 12 10.74 6.76 1.42
CA LYS A 12 11.44 5.63 0.81
C LYS A 12 10.56 4.96 -0.26
N TRP A 13 9.29 4.73 0.05
CA TRP A 13 8.30 4.21 -0.90
C TRP A 13 7.99 5.19 -2.03
N ARG A 14 7.92 6.50 -1.74
CA ARG A 14 7.81 7.53 -2.77
C ARG A 14 9.02 7.50 -3.71
N LYS A 15 10.23 7.24 -3.20
CA LYS A 15 11.44 7.11 -4.01
C LYS A 15 11.39 5.87 -4.91
N VAL A 16 11.06 4.70 -4.36
CA VAL A 16 10.88 3.46 -5.15
C VAL A 16 9.82 3.65 -6.22
N SER A 17 8.68 4.21 -5.82
CA SER A 17 7.59 4.54 -6.73
C SER A 17 8.04 5.51 -7.82
N SER A 18 8.80 6.56 -7.51
CA SER A 18 9.32 7.50 -8.52
C SER A 18 10.31 6.87 -9.49
N SER A 19 11.11 5.89 -9.05
CA SER A 19 12.01 5.13 -9.94
C SER A 19 11.25 4.21 -10.90
N ILE A 20 10.06 3.74 -10.48
CA ILE A 20 9.18 2.85 -11.26
C ILE A 20 8.12 3.67 -12.03
N ALA A 21 7.96 4.96 -11.73
CA ALA A 21 6.85 5.77 -12.20
C ALA A 21 7.10 6.36 -13.58
N ASP A 22 6.13 6.18 -14.47
CA ASP A 22 6.01 6.93 -15.71
C ASP A 22 4.88 7.98 -15.52
N LYS A 23 5.19 9.26 -15.74
CA LYS A 23 4.21 10.37 -15.85
C LYS A 23 3.11 10.43 -14.77
N GLY A 24 3.46 10.23 -13.49
CA GLY A 24 2.54 10.43 -12.36
C GLY A 24 1.77 9.20 -11.89
N HIS A 25 2.13 8.01 -12.37
CA HIS A 25 1.63 6.72 -11.90
C HIS A 25 2.78 5.79 -11.58
N CYS A 26 2.60 4.85 -10.65
CA CYS A 26 3.55 3.78 -10.40
C CYS A 26 2.93 2.41 -10.67
N VAL A 27 3.77 1.46 -11.03
CA VAL A 27 3.38 0.06 -11.17
C VAL A 27 3.55 -0.66 -9.84
N VAL A 28 2.50 -1.31 -9.37
CA VAL A 28 2.52 -2.20 -8.20
C VAL A 28 2.04 -3.58 -8.60
N TYR A 29 2.53 -4.59 -7.91
CA TYR A 29 2.08 -5.98 -8.02
C TYR A 29 1.27 -6.34 -6.79
N VAL A 30 0.35 -7.28 -6.92
CA VAL A 30 -0.40 -7.88 -5.80
C VAL A 30 0.06 -9.33 -5.61
N GLU A 31 -0.41 -10.00 -4.55
CA GLU A 31 0.04 -11.37 -4.22
C GLU A 31 -0.25 -12.38 -5.34
N ASP A 32 -1.33 -12.16 -6.09
CA ASP A 32 -1.70 -12.99 -7.25
C ASP A 32 -0.81 -12.74 -8.49
N GLY A 33 0.23 -11.90 -8.38
CA GLY A 33 1.14 -11.55 -9.47
C GLY A 33 0.56 -10.57 -10.49
N MET A 34 -0.68 -10.09 -10.29
CA MET A 34 -1.30 -9.10 -11.15
C MET A 34 -0.66 -7.71 -10.97
N ARG A 35 -0.49 -7.00 -12.08
CA ARG A 35 0.08 -5.64 -12.11
C ARG A 35 -1.01 -4.58 -12.17
N PHE A 36 -0.85 -3.52 -11.39
CA PHE A 36 -1.75 -2.37 -11.34
C PHE A 36 -0.97 -1.07 -11.53
N MET A 37 -1.51 -0.16 -12.34
CA MET A 37 -0.99 1.19 -12.51
C MET A 37 -1.76 2.13 -11.59
N VAL A 38 -1.09 2.66 -10.57
CA VAL A 38 -1.71 3.42 -9.49
C VAL A 38 -1.23 4.86 -9.56
N PRO A 39 -2.12 5.87 -9.54
CA PRO A 39 -1.71 7.26 -9.47
C PRO A 39 -0.85 7.53 -8.23
N LEU A 40 0.22 8.31 -8.36
CA LEU A 40 1.10 8.66 -7.23
C LEU A 40 0.32 9.35 -6.09
N ALA A 41 -0.79 10.04 -6.43
CA ALA A 41 -1.69 10.67 -5.46
C ALA A 41 -2.34 9.67 -4.49
N TYR A 42 -2.46 8.39 -4.87
CA TYR A 42 -3.08 7.37 -4.03
C TYR A 42 -2.11 6.87 -2.96
N LEU A 43 -0.80 7.02 -3.16
CA LEU A 43 0.22 6.53 -2.22
C LEU A 43 0.18 7.24 -0.86
N ASN A 44 -0.35 8.47 -0.82
CA ASN A 44 -0.51 9.21 0.43
C ASN A 44 -1.80 8.85 1.18
N ARG A 45 -2.65 8.01 0.60
CA ARG A 45 -3.88 7.53 1.24
C ARG A 45 -3.54 6.58 2.40
N PRO A 46 -4.20 6.72 3.56
CA PRO A 46 -4.03 5.82 4.70
C PRO A 46 -4.00 4.33 4.34
N ILE A 47 -4.89 3.90 3.44
CA ILE A 47 -4.97 2.49 3.03
C ILE A 47 -3.70 1.99 2.32
N PHE A 48 -3.15 2.81 1.42
CA PHE A 48 -1.90 2.48 0.72
C PHE A 48 -0.70 2.51 1.65
N ARG A 49 -0.63 3.49 2.57
CA ARG A 49 0.44 3.56 3.57
C ARG A 49 0.46 2.33 4.47
N GLU A 50 -0.72 1.85 4.84
CA GLU A 50 -0.87 0.64 5.64
C GLU A 50 -0.44 -0.60 4.85
N LEU A 51 -0.87 -0.73 3.59
CA LEU A 51 -0.42 -1.80 2.69
C LEU A 51 1.10 -1.81 2.48
N PHE A 52 1.73 -0.64 2.34
CA PHE A 52 3.20 -0.54 2.23
C PHE A 52 3.92 -0.98 3.50
N ARG A 53 3.33 -0.68 4.66
CA ARG A 53 3.89 -1.13 5.93
C ARG A 53 3.81 -2.66 6.04
N VAL A 54 2.66 -3.23 5.72
CA VAL A 54 2.47 -4.69 5.69
C VAL A 54 3.41 -5.35 4.66
N SER A 55 3.59 -4.70 3.50
CA SER A 55 4.49 -5.17 2.44
C SER A 55 5.95 -5.23 2.92
N GLU A 56 6.42 -4.17 3.58
CA GLU A 56 7.77 -4.15 4.16
C GLU A 56 7.93 -5.21 5.24
N ASP A 57 6.92 -5.40 6.10
CA ASP A 57 6.93 -6.43 7.15
C ASP A 57 7.00 -7.85 6.55
N LYS A 58 6.29 -8.12 5.44
CA LYS A 58 6.14 -9.45 4.82
C LYS A 58 7.21 -9.79 3.79
N PHE A 59 7.54 -8.85 2.91
CA PHE A 59 8.42 -9.06 1.75
C PHE A 59 9.76 -8.33 1.89
N GLY A 60 9.91 -7.48 2.90
CA GLY A 60 11.03 -6.56 3.00
C GLY A 60 10.93 -5.42 2.00
N PHE A 61 11.93 -4.54 2.04
CA PHE A 61 11.97 -3.38 1.16
C PHE A 61 12.58 -3.75 -0.21
N PRO A 62 11.88 -3.52 -1.34
CA PRO A 62 12.45 -3.79 -2.65
C PRO A 62 13.62 -2.84 -2.92
N ARG A 63 14.83 -3.39 -3.14
CA ARG A 63 16.03 -2.62 -3.49
C ARG A 63 16.04 -2.21 -4.96
N ASP A 64 15.76 -3.16 -5.85
CA ASP A 64 15.73 -2.99 -7.31
C ASP A 64 14.55 -3.77 -7.95
N GLY A 65 13.49 -4.00 -7.17
CA GLY A 65 12.38 -4.88 -7.55
C GLY A 65 11.04 -4.16 -7.65
N PRO A 66 10.03 -4.83 -8.25
CA PRO A 66 8.67 -4.32 -8.24
C PRO A 66 8.15 -4.20 -6.82
N LEU A 67 7.30 -3.20 -6.60
CA LEU A 67 6.57 -3.03 -5.35
C LEU A 67 5.41 -4.01 -5.30
N THR A 68 5.47 -5.01 -4.43
CA THR A 68 4.40 -6.01 -4.23
C THR A 68 3.58 -5.67 -2.98
N LEU A 69 2.26 -5.58 -3.12
CA LEU A 69 1.33 -5.32 -2.03
C LEU A 69 0.74 -6.64 -1.48
N PRO A 70 0.56 -6.75 -0.15
CA PRO A 70 0.01 -7.93 0.49
C PRO A 70 -1.53 -7.90 0.43
N CYS A 71 -2.05 -7.95 -0.78
CA CYS A 71 -3.46 -8.10 -1.07
C CYS A 71 -3.65 -8.90 -2.36
N ASP A 72 -4.87 -9.36 -2.61
CA ASP A 72 -5.27 -9.94 -3.88
C ASP A 72 -5.75 -8.87 -4.87
N ALA A 73 -5.97 -9.27 -6.12
CA ALA A 73 -6.45 -8.38 -7.18
C ALA A 73 -7.83 -7.78 -6.89
N SER A 74 -8.73 -8.56 -6.29
CA SER A 74 -10.12 -8.13 -5.99
C SER A 74 -10.12 -7.01 -4.95
N PHE A 75 -9.27 -7.12 -3.93
CA PHE A 75 -9.11 -6.11 -2.90
C PHE A 75 -8.49 -4.83 -3.47
N MET A 76 -7.52 -4.97 -4.39
CA MET A 76 -6.90 -3.84 -5.06
C MET A 76 -7.89 -3.08 -5.98
N GLU A 77 -8.78 -3.78 -6.66
CA GLU A 77 -9.88 -3.16 -7.41
C GLU A 77 -10.86 -2.44 -6.48
N TYR A 78 -11.19 -3.05 -5.34
CA TYR A 78 -12.08 -2.46 -4.33
C TYR A 78 -11.52 -1.15 -3.75
N ILE A 79 -10.36 -1.19 -3.09
CA ILE A 79 -9.24 -0.30 -3.40
C ILE A 79 -9.50 0.98 -4.20
N VAL A 80 -9.14 0.86 -5.46
CA VAL A 80 -9.23 1.90 -6.46
C VAL A 80 -10.66 2.42 -6.58
N SER A 81 -11.67 1.55 -6.53
CA SER A 81 -13.08 1.94 -6.65
C SER A 81 -13.53 2.89 -5.54
N ILE A 82 -13.15 2.64 -4.28
CA ILE A 82 -13.56 3.49 -3.15
C ILE A 82 -12.88 4.86 -3.20
N ILE A 83 -11.62 4.91 -3.66
CA ILE A 83 -10.88 6.16 -3.81
C ILE A 83 -11.46 6.99 -4.95
N GLN A 84 -11.75 6.36 -6.09
CA GLN A 84 -12.35 7.03 -7.26
C GLN A 84 -13.74 7.58 -6.96
N ARG A 85 -14.57 6.82 -6.24
CA ARG A 85 -15.93 7.23 -5.84
C ARG A 85 -15.94 8.26 -4.71
N ARG A 86 -14.77 8.67 -4.20
CA ARG A 86 -14.64 9.53 -3.01
C ARG A 86 -15.48 9.01 -1.85
N ALA A 87 -15.40 7.71 -1.61
CA ALA A 87 -16.10 7.08 -0.48
C ALA A 87 -15.78 7.83 0.82
N PRO A 88 -16.73 7.90 1.77
CA PRO A 88 -16.51 8.58 3.02
C PRO A 88 -15.28 7.99 3.74
N ASN A 89 -14.49 8.87 4.35
CA ASN A 89 -13.22 8.51 5.01
C ASN A 89 -13.37 7.36 6.03
N GLU A 90 -14.57 7.15 6.56
CA GLU A 90 -14.89 6.04 7.48
C GLU A 90 -14.71 4.66 6.85
N VAL A 91 -15.02 4.49 5.56
CA VAL A 91 -14.79 3.21 4.86
C VAL A 91 -13.30 2.95 4.71
N GLU A 92 -12.53 3.98 4.32
CA GLU A 92 -11.08 3.88 4.22
C GLU A 92 -10.44 3.55 5.58
N LYS A 93 -10.89 4.21 6.65
CA LYS A 93 -10.43 3.93 8.03
C LYS A 93 -10.76 2.51 8.46
N ALA A 94 -11.98 2.03 8.21
CA ALA A 94 -12.38 0.67 8.57
C ALA A 94 -11.47 -0.37 7.91
N LEU A 95 -11.15 -0.18 6.63
CA LEU A 95 -10.23 -1.05 5.90
C LEU A 95 -8.81 -1.01 6.49
N VAL A 96 -8.31 0.18 6.83
CA VAL A 96 -7.01 0.32 7.50
C VAL A 96 -7.00 -0.45 8.83
N VAL A 97 -8.06 -0.35 9.63
CA VAL A 97 -8.18 -1.08 10.90
C VAL A 97 -8.20 -2.60 10.66
N SER A 98 -8.92 -3.08 9.64
CA SER A 98 -8.95 -4.50 9.30
C SER A 98 -7.57 -5.02 8.88
N ILE A 99 -6.84 -4.29 8.04
CA ILE A 99 -5.47 -4.66 7.63
C ILE A 99 -4.52 -4.63 8.83
N ALA A 100 -4.60 -3.57 9.66
CA ALA A 100 -3.79 -3.45 10.86
C ALA A 100 -4.04 -4.63 11.81
N SER A 101 -5.29 -5.01 12.03
CA SER A 101 -5.64 -6.14 12.88
C SER A 101 -5.11 -7.45 12.32
N ALA A 102 -5.22 -7.68 11.01
CA ALA A 102 -4.69 -8.88 10.36
C ALA A 102 -3.17 -9.03 10.56
N ARG A 103 -2.42 -7.92 10.52
CA ARG A 103 -0.98 -7.91 10.83
C ARG A 103 -0.65 -8.36 12.24
N TYR A 104 -1.41 -7.89 13.23
CA TYR A 104 -1.15 -8.26 14.63
C TYR A 104 -1.61 -9.68 14.94
N SER A 105 -2.64 -10.19 14.26
CA SER A 105 -3.04 -11.60 14.34
C SER A 105 -1.99 -12.55 13.77
N SER A 106 -1.26 -12.17 12.72
CA SER A 106 -0.14 -12.98 12.19
C SER A 106 1.10 -13.02 13.09
N CYS A 107 1.16 -12.20 14.14
CA CYS A 107 2.24 -12.21 15.15
C CYS A 107 1.87 -12.99 16.44
N LEU A 108 0.67 -13.59 16.51
CA LEU A 108 0.17 -14.34 17.67
C LEU A 108 0.22 -15.87 17.49
N LEU A 109 0.95 -16.35 16.48
CA LEU A 109 1.35 -17.76 16.30
C LEU A 109 2.88 -17.83 16.24
#